data_AF-A0A3N6BBN7-F1
#
_entry.id   AF-A0A3N6BBN7-F1
#
_cell.length_a   1.000
_cell.length_b   1.000
_cell.length_c   1.000
_cell.angle_alpha   90.00
_cell.angle_beta   90.00
_cell.angle_gamma   90.00
#
_symmetry.space_group_name_H-M   'P 1'
#
loop_
_entity.id
_entity.type
_entity.pdbx_description
1 polymer ?
#
loop_
_entity_poly.entity_id
_entity_poly.type
_entity_poly.pdbx_seq_one_letter_code
_entity_poly.pdbx_strand_id
1 'polypeptide(L)'
;MSKVSKRRTAMLAVMTASLVFVTTALAQMPTSPWKKGAPFPEPDEELYGVASNGKLYVFGGWDGGKARGAAYEYDPVTDKWTKKTPMPRPTHHSALAAANGKIYVMGGFVPPKDTAIPVGGAWEPIDNAWEYDPANDSCKSLPPLPGKRGAAIAA
;
A
#
# COMPACT_ATOMS: atom_id res chain seq x y z
N MET A 1 8.93 46.48 -47.44
CA MET A 1 9.39 45.43 -46.50
C MET A 1 9.78 44.19 -47.27
N SER A 2 10.98 43.65 -47.05
CA SER A 2 11.49 42.48 -47.78
C SER A 2 10.78 41.18 -47.36
N LYS A 3 10.71 40.20 -48.28
CA LYS A 3 10.11 38.86 -48.03
C LYS A 3 10.71 38.16 -46.80
N VAL A 4 11.97 38.47 -46.48
CA VAL A 4 12.73 37.95 -45.32
C VAL A 4 12.25 38.57 -44.01
N SER A 5 11.93 39.88 -44.00
CA SER A 5 11.38 40.57 -42.83
C SER A 5 10.00 40.01 -42.44
N LYS A 6 9.11 39.78 -43.41
CA LYS A 6 7.78 39.18 -43.15
C LYS A 6 7.87 37.76 -42.58
N ARG A 7 8.84 36.95 -43.02
CA ARG A 7 9.07 35.58 -42.49
C ARG A 7 9.56 35.58 -41.05
N ARG A 8 10.44 36.53 -40.69
CA ARG A 8 10.96 36.66 -39.31
C ARG A 8 9.88 37.10 -38.33
N THR A 9 9.03 38.05 -38.69
CA THR A 9 7.92 38.49 -37.84
C THR A 9 6.84 37.42 -37.69
N ALA A 10 6.54 36.67 -38.76
CA ALA A 10 5.62 35.53 -38.71
C ALA A 10 6.16 34.38 -37.83
N MET A 11 7.45 34.05 -37.91
CA MET A 11 8.07 33.05 -37.01
C MET A 11 8.06 33.48 -35.54
N LEU A 12 8.33 34.76 -35.26
CA LEU A 12 8.32 35.27 -33.88
C LEU A 12 6.91 35.27 -33.28
N ALA A 13 5.89 35.61 -34.08
CA ALA A 13 4.48 35.55 -33.68
C ALA A 13 3.97 34.10 -33.45
N VAL A 14 4.45 33.14 -34.26
CA VAL A 14 4.13 31.72 -34.06
C VAL A 14 4.83 31.17 -32.81
N MET A 15 6.06 31.60 -32.51
CA MET A 15 6.79 31.20 -31.31
C MET A 15 6.16 31.77 -30.02
N THR A 16 5.73 33.04 -30.01
CA THR A 16 5.03 33.62 -28.86
C THR A 16 3.63 33.05 -28.67
N ALA A 17 2.87 32.81 -29.75
CA ALA A 17 1.58 32.12 -29.65
C ALA A 17 1.75 30.71 -29.08
N SER A 18 2.72 29.94 -29.59
CA SER A 18 3.04 28.59 -29.07
C SER A 18 3.44 28.61 -27.60
N LEU A 19 4.23 29.60 -27.16
CA LEU A 19 4.66 29.73 -25.76
C LEU A 19 3.49 30.09 -24.82
N VAL A 20 2.52 30.88 -25.28
CA VAL A 20 1.29 31.22 -24.51
C VAL A 20 0.32 30.03 -24.45
N PHE A 21 0.24 29.20 -25.50
CA PHE A 21 -0.58 27.98 -25.48
C PHE A 21 -0.01 26.90 -24.55
N VAL A 22 1.32 26.77 -24.45
CA VAL A 22 1.94 25.78 -23.55
C VAL A 22 1.80 26.19 -22.07
N THR A 23 1.94 27.48 -21.74
CA THR A 23 1.82 27.95 -20.34
C THR A 23 0.39 27.88 -19.81
N THR A 24 -0.61 28.19 -20.64
CA THR A 24 -2.03 28.05 -20.28
C THR A 24 -2.43 26.59 -20.08
N ALA A 25 -1.98 25.68 -20.95
CA ALA A 25 -2.25 24.24 -20.82
C ALA A 25 -1.66 23.63 -19.53
N LEU A 26 -0.47 24.05 -19.10
CA LEU A 26 0.14 23.59 -17.84
C LEU A 26 -0.58 24.15 -16.60
N ALA A 27 -1.08 25.38 -16.66
CA ALA A 27 -1.82 26.01 -15.56
C ALA A 27 -3.23 25.43 -15.34
N GLN A 28 -3.78 24.73 -16.36
CA GLN A 28 -5.08 24.06 -16.30
C GLN A 28 -5.01 22.58 -15.91
N MET A 29 -3.82 22.01 -15.73
CA MET A 29 -3.72 20.64 -15.22
C MET A 29 -4.08 20.63 -13.73
N PRO A 30 -5.04 19.79 -13.30
CA PRO A 30 -5.35 19.67 -11.89
C PRO A 30 -4.08 19.26 -11.13
N THR A 31 -3.79 19.97 -10.05
CA THR A 31 -2.71 19.57 -9.15
C THR A 31 -3.03 18.20 -8.60
N SER A 32 -2.01 17.34 -8.54
CA SER A 32 -2.17 16.00 -7.97
C SER A 32 -2.75 16.12 -6.55
N PRO A 33 -3.87 15.46 -6.24
CA PRO A 33 -4.42 15.48 -4.88
C PRO A 33 -3.55 14.68 -3.90
N TRP A 34 -2.58 13.93 -4.41
CA TRP A 34 -1.67 13.12 -3.62
C TRP A 34 -0.70 13.99 -2.82
N LYS A 35 -0.65 13.74 -1.52
CA LYS A 35 0.35 14.30 -0.61
C LYS A 35 1.26 13.18 -0.13
N LYS A 36 2.55 13.48 0.01
CA LYS A 36 3.50 12.57 0.63
C LYS A 36 3.23 12.55 2.14
N GLY A 37 2.91 11.37 2.68
CA GLY A 37 2.93 11.12 4.12
C GLY A 37 4.29 10.61 4.58
N ALA A 38 4.40 10.35 5.89
CA ALA A 38 5.59 9.79 6.49
C ALA A 38 5.96 8.46 5.82
N PRO A 39 7.26 8.27 5.50
CA PRO A 39 7.71 7.03 4.89
C PRO A 39 7.45 5.88 5.86
N PHE A 40 7.11 4.71 5.30
CA PHE A 40 7.01 3.51 6.10
C PHE A 40 8.38 3.21 6.77
N PRO A 41 8.43 2.84 8.07
CA PRO A 41 9.69 2.88 8.83
C PRO A 41 10.76 1.85 8.46
N GLU A 42 10.38 0.77 7.77
CA GLU A 42 11.26 -0.35 7.42
C GLU A 42 11.02 -0.71 5.95
N PRO A 43 12.05 -1.08 5.15
CA PRO A 43 11.82 -1.60 3.80
C PRO A 43 10.93 -2.84 3.86
N ASP A 44 9.86 -2.85 3.07
CA ASP A 44 8.89 -3.94 3.11
C ASP A 44 8.05 -3.96 1.84
N GLU A 45 7.70 -5.16 1.40
CA GLU A 45 6.77 -5.41 0.30
C GLU A 45 5.59 -6.24 0.81
N GLU A 46 4.55 -6.41 -0.01
CA GLU A 46 3.40 -7.26 0.35
C GLU A 46 2.75 -6.90 1.69
N LEU A 47 2.66 -5.59 1.95
CA LEU A 47 1.92 -5.00 3.04
C LEU A 47 0.46 -4.81 2.65
N TYR A 48 -0.45 -5.19 3.55
CA TYR A 48 -1.89 -5.06 3.35
C TYR A 48 -2.44 -4.05 4.35
N GLY A 49 -3.21 -3.09 3.86
CA GLY A 49 -3.74 -1.98 4.65
C GLY A 49 -5.25 -2.09 4.87
N VAL A 50 -5.72 -1.70 6.06
CA VAL A 50 -7.14 -1.52 6.37
C VAL A 50 -7.33 -0.27 7.23
N ALA A 51 -8.35 0.53 6.90
CA ALA A 51 -8.71 1.68 7.71
C ALA A 51 -9.59 1.26 8.90
N SER A 52 -9.27 1.74 10.10
CA SER A 52 -10.07 1.50 11.30
C SER A 52 -9.91 2.66 12.28
N ASN A 53 -11.00 3.12 12.89
CA ASN A 53 -11.01 4.19 13.90
C ASN A 53 -10.23 5.46 13.50
N GLY A 54 -10.34 5.86 12.22
CA GLY A 54 -9.66 7.06 11.70
C GLY A 54 -8.16 6.89 11.42
N LYS A 55 -7.63 5.67 11.53
CA LYS A 55 -6.23 5.33 11.31
C LYS A 55 -6.09 4.27 10.22
N LEU A 56 -4.91 4.15 9.65
CA LEU A 56 -4.56 3.07 8.72
C LEU A 56 -3.75 2.01 9.49
N TYR A 57 -4.17 0.77 9.43
CA TYR A 57 -3.40 -0.35 9.96
C TYR A 57 -2.84 -1.18 8.82
N VAL A 58 -1.60 -1.60 8.97
CA VAL A 58 -0.90 -2.41 7.97
C VAL A 58 -0.42 -3.70 8.61
N PHE A 59 -0.67 -4.82 7.95
CA PHE A 59 -0.23 -6.15 8.35
C PHE A 59 0.48 -6.87 7.20
N GLY A 60 1.33 -7.85 7.54
CA GLY A 60 1.95 -8.74 6.57
C GLY A 60 3.44 -8.48 6.42
N GLY A 61 3.89 -8.12 5.22
CA GLY A 61 5.28 -7.78 4.98
C GLY A 61 6.13 -8.95 4.50
N TRP A 62 7.07 -8.60 3.64
CA TRP A 62 8.00 -9.47 2.95
C TRP A 62 9.37 -8.79 2.85
N ASP A 63 10.40 -9.49 3.32
CA ASP A 63 11.79 -9.07 3.16
C ASP A 63 12.66 -10.27 2.75
N GLY A 64 13.28 -10.16 1.57
CA GLY A 64 14.37 -11.04 1.13
C GLY A 64 14.05 -12.55 1.14
N GLY A 65 12.81 -12.96 0.86
CA GLY A 65 12.42 -14.38 0.94
C GLY A 65 11.56 -14.76 2.13
N LYS A 66 11.31 -13.82 3.06
CA LYS A 66 10.71 -14.14 4.35
C LYS A 66 9.51 -13.26 4.68
N ALA A 67 8.40 -13.90 5.01
CA ALA A 67 7.25 -13.23 5.61
C ALA A 67 7.63 -12.64 6.98
N ARG A 68 7.32 -11.37 7.22
CA ARG A 68 7.74 -10.65 8.43
C ARG A 68 6.72 -10.68 9.55
N GLY A 69 5.43 -10.67 9.20
CA GLY A 69 4.37 -10.52 10.20
C GLY A 69 4.30 -9.12 10.80
N ALA A 70 4.69 -8.10 10.02
CA ALA A 70 4.63 -6.69 10.35
C ALA A 70 3.21 -6.31 10.83
N ALA A 71 3.15 -5.40 11.80
CA ALA A 71 1.93 -4.78 12.28
C ALA A 71 2.23 -3.32 12.61
N TYR A 72 1.62 -2.39 11.89
CA TYR A 72 1.85 -0.96 12.05
C TYR A 72 0.54 -0.18 11.99
N GLU A 73 0.50 0.91 12.75
CA GLU A 73 -0.57 1.90 12.73
C GLU A 73 -0.02 3.21 12.16
N TYR A 74 -0.70 3.80 11.19
CA TYR A 74 -0.46 5.14 10.70
C TYR A 74 -1.56 6.09 11.17
N ASP A 75 -1.14 7.16 11.83
CA ASP A 75 -1.98 8.25 12.27
C ASP A 75 -1.88 9.42 11.28
N PRO A 76 -2.94 9.70 10.49
CA PRO A 76 -2.92 10.76 9.49
C PRO A 76 -2.97 12.18 10.08
N VAL A 77 -3.31 12.34 11.36
CA VAL A 77 -3.35 13.65 12.04
C VAL A 77 -1.93 14.07 12.41
N THR A 78 -1.13 13.12 12.90
CA THR A 78 0.25 13.36 13.34
C THR A 78 1.30 13.03 12.29
N ASP A 79 0.89 12.41 11.16
CA ASP A 79 1.75 11.93 10.09
C ASP A 79 2.84 10.99 10.62
N LYS A 80 2.43 9.96 11.38
CA LYS A 80 3.37 9.05 12.06
C LYS A 80 2.93 7.60 11.98
N TRP A 81 3.93 6.74 11.80
CA TRP A 81 3.81 5.29 11.95
C TRP A 81 4.19 4.86 13.37
N THR A 82 3.41 3.95 13.94
CA THR A 82 3.67 3.31 15.23
C THR A 82 3.70 1.81 15.04
N LYS A 83 4.77 1.15 15.51
CA LYS A 83 4.87 -0.31 15.50
C LYS A 83 3.90 -0.90 16.53
N LYS A 84 3.15 -1.93 16.14
CA LYS A 84 2.11 -2.58 16.94
C LYS A 84 2.49 -4.02 17.25
N THR A 85 1.67 -4.70 18.05
CA THR A 85 1.83 -6.12 18.34
C THR A 85 1.80 -6.92 17.03
N PRO A 86 2.87 -7.70 16.73
CA PRO A 86 2.97 -8.42 15.47
C PRO A 86 1.97 -9.57 15.38
N MET A 87 1.77 -10.08 14.17
CA MET A 87 0.92 -11.26 13.97
C MET A 87 1.53 -12.49 14.67
N PRO A 88 0.72 -13.33 15.34
CA PRO A 88 1.21 -14.56 15.99
C PRO A 88 1.92 -15.51 15.03
N ARG A 89 1.54 -15.47 13.75
CA ARG A 89 2.19 -16.19 12.67
C ARG A 89 2.53 -15.18 11.56
N PRO A 90 3.81 -15.03 11.19
CA PRO A 90 4.19 -14.26 10.02
C PRO A 90 3.57 -14.84 8.76
N THR A 91 2.77 -14.03 8.08
CA THR A 91 2.12 -14.35 6.81
C THR A 91 2.25 -13.14 5.89
N HIS A 92 2.14 -13.38 4.60
CA HIS A 92 1.95 -12.35 3.58
C HIS A 92 0.64 -12.66 2.83
N HIS A 93 0.18 -11.74 1.96
CA HIS A 93 -1.03 -11.96 1.15
C HIS A 93 -2.30 -12.34 1.95
N SER A 94 -2.43 -11.82 3.17
CA SER A 94 -3.59 -12.07 4.04
C SER A 94 -4.73 -11.11 3.71
N ALA A 95 -5.97 -11.57 3.85
CA ALA A 95 -7.15 -10.71 3.72
C ALA A 95 -7.36 -9.92 5.01
N LEU A 96 -7.71 -8.64 4.89
CA LEU A 96 -7.99 -7.75 6.02
C LEU A 96 -9.41 -7.20 5.93
N ALA A 97 -10.11 -7.15 7.07
CA ALA A 97 -11.39 -6.46 7.20
C ALA A 97 -11.48 -5.77 8.56
N ALA A 98 -12.06 -4.58 8.61
CA ALA A 98 -12.35 -3.89 9.86
C ALA A 98 -13.85 -4.00 10.16
N ALA A 99 -14.20 -4.52 11.34
CA ALA A 99 -15.58 -4.64 11.77
C ALA A 99 -15.69 -4.51 13.29
N ASN A 100 -16.74 -3.84 13.77
CA ASN A 100 -17.03 -3.69 15.21
C ASN A 100 -15.84 -3.17 16.04
N GLY A 101 -15.05 -2.25 15.47
CA GLY A 101 -13.88 -1.68 16.13
C GLY A 101 -12.67 -2.62 16.23
N LYS A 102 -12.73 -3.80 15.61
CA LYS A 102 -11.63 -4.78 15.50
C LYS A 102 -11.16 -4.89 14.06
N ILE A 103 -10.00 -5.54 13.88
CA ILE A 103 -9.43 -5.86 12.58
C ILE A 103 -9.27 -7.37 12.48
N TYR A 104 -9.74 -7.96 11.39
CA TYR A 104 -9.65 -9.38 11.13
C TYR A 104 -8.58 -9.63 10.07
N VAL A 105 -7.61 -10.49 10.40
CA VAL A 105 -6.56 -10.95 9.50
C VAL A 105 -6.82 -12.41 9.17
N MET A 106 -6.97 -12.75 7.89
CA MET A 106 -7.46 -14.06 7.48
C MET A 106 -6.64 -14.66 6.34
N GLY A 107 -6.22 -15.90 6.53
CA GLY A 107 -5.49 -16.69 5.53
C GLY A 107 -4.09 -16.14 5.29
N GLY A 108 -3.70 -16.13 4.03
CA GLY A 108 -2.37 -15.72 3.58
C GLY A 108 -1.48 -16.89 3.23
N PHE A 109 -0.22 -16.58 2.98
CA PHE A 109 0.81 -17.51 2.56
C PHE A 109 1.91 -17.64 3.60
N VAL A 110 2.44 -18.86 3.71
CA VAL A 110 3.57 -19.23 4.56
C VAL A 110 4.57 -20.06 3.76
N PRO A 111 5.85 -20.09 4.16
CA PRO A 111 6.83 -20.93 3.50
C PRO A 111 6.41 -22.41 3.51
N PRO A 112 6.76 -23.18 2.48
CA PRO A 112 6.49 -24.61 2.46
C PRO A 112 7.18 -25.33 3.63
N LYS A 113 6.54 -26.36 4.19
CA LYS A 113 7.04 -27.04 5.39
C LYS A 113 8.39 -27.74 5.20
N ASP A 114 8.68 -28.21 3.98
CA ASP A 114 9.80 -29.12 3.70
C ASP A 114 10.89 -28.54 2.77
N THR A 115 10.89 -27.22 2.51
CA THR A 115 11.91 -26.59 1.66
C THR A 115 12.41 -25.27 2.22
N ALA A 116 13.73 -25.06 2.22
CA ALA A 116 14.31 -23.73 2.33
C ALA A 116 13.81 -22.89 1.14
N ILE A 117 13.18 -21.75 1.45
CA ILE A 117 12.48 -20.81 0.56
C ILE A 117 12.76 -21.09 -0.92
N PRO A 118 11.84 -21.76 -1.63
CA PRO A 118 12.08 -22.08 -3.02
C PRO A 118 11.96 -20.78 -3.81
N VAL A 119 13.06 -20.34 -4.41
CA VAL A 119 13.01 -19.40 -5.53
C VAL A 119 12.11 -20.04 -6.59
N GLY A 120 10.85 -19.58 -6.67
CA GLY A 120 9.83 -20.13 -7.55
C GLY A 120 8.99 -21.30 -7.04
N GLY A 121 9.00 -21.63 -5.74
CA GLY A 121 8.09 -22.68 -5.22
C GLY A 121 6.74 -22.16 -4.74
N ALA A 122 5.75 -23.06 -4.75
CA ALA A 122 4.37 -22.74 -4.41
C ALA A 122 4.22 -22.46 -2.91
N TRP A 123 3.98 -21.20 -2.55
CA TRP A 123 3.61 -20.79 -1.20
C TRP A 123 2.42 -21.60 -0.67
N GLU A 124 2.48 -21.99 0.61
CA GLU A 124 1.39 -22.75 1.23
C GLU A 124 0.29 -21.78 1.70
N PRO A 125 -0.94 -21.85 1.15
CA PRO A 125 -2.04 -21.08 1.72
C PRO A 125 -2.41 -21.65 3.09
N ILE A 126 -2.83 -20.78 3.99
CA ILE A 126 -3.32 -21.17 5.32
C ILE A 126 -4.79 -20.81 5.50
N ASP A 127 -5.40 -21.38 6.53
CA ASP A 127 -6.77 -21.13 6.96
C ASP A 127 -6.82 -20.42 8.32
N ASN A 128 -5.68 -20.04 8.88
CA ASN A 128 -5.65 -19.29 10.14
C ASN A 128 -6.42 -17.96 10.02
N ALA A 129 -7.05 -17.56 11.11
CA ALA A 129 -7.68 -16.26 11.25
C ALA A 129 -7.35 -15.67 12.61
N TRP A 130 -7.23 -14.35 12.66
CA TRP A 130 -6.93 -13.60 13.86
C TRP A 130 -7.80 -12.35 13.96
N GLU A 131 -8.18 -12.01 15.18
CA GLU A 131 -8.75 -10.73 15.55
C GLU A 131 -7.66 -9.89 16.20
N TYR A 132 -7.44 -8.70 15.69
CA TYR A 132 -6.60 -7.67 16.28
C TYR A 132 -7.49 -6.60 16.90
N ASP A 133 -7.20 -6.26 18.15
CA ASP A 133 -7.86 -5.23 18.93
C ASP A 133 -6.99 -3.97 19.00
N PRO A 134 -7.31 -2.92 18.22
CA PRO A 134 -6.55 -1.69 18.22
C PRO A 134 -6.51 -0.98 19.58
N ALA A 135 -7.56 -1.11 20.40
CA ALA A 135 -7.66 -0.43 21.68
C ALA A 135 -6.69 -1.00 22.72
N ASN A 136 -6.43 -2.31 22.64
CA ASN A 136 -5.57 -3.03 23.58
C ASN A 136 -4.23 -3.45 22.98
N ASP A 137 -3.98 -3.13 21.70
CA ASP A 137 -2.78 -3.57 20.96
C ASP A 137 -2.52 -5.07 21.12
N SER A 138 -3.56 -5.87 20.88
CA SER A 138 -3.52 -7.31 21.14
C SER A 138 -4.11 -8.10 19.99
N CYS A 139 -3.59 -9.30 19.80
CA CYS A 139 -4.03 -10.22 18.75
C CYS A 139 -4.51 -11.53 19.37
N LYS A 140 -5.63 -12.04 18.87
CA LYS A 140 -6.29 -13.26 19.33
C LYS A 140 -6.55 -14.18 18.15
N SER A 141 -6.17 -15.45 18.27
CA SER A 141 -6.54 -16.48 17.28
C SER A 141 -8.04 -16.75 17.27
N LEU A 142 -8.59 -16.90 16.08
CA LEU A 142 -9.97 -17.28 15.83
C LEU A 142 -10.05 -18.72 15.31
N PRO A 143 -11.25 -19.33 15.27
CA PRO A 143 -11.47 -20.55 14.52
C PRO A 143 -10.98 -20.41 13.06
N PRO A 144 -10.45 -21.48 12.45
CA PRO A 144 -9.92 -21.42 11.10
C PRO A 144 -11.04 -21.17 10.07
N LEU A 145 -10.65 -20.60 8.94
CA LEU A 145 -11.50 -20.47 7.76
C LEU A 145 -11.91 -21.87 7.26
N PRO A 146 -13.07 -22.01 6.58
CA PRO A 146 -13.51 -23.29 6.01
C PRO A 146 -12.57 -23.90 4.96
N GLY A 147 -11.63 -23.10 4.44
CA GLY A 147 -10.62 -23.56 3.49
C GLY A 147 -9.46 -22.58 3.41
N LYS A 148 -8.28 -23.15 3.17
CA LYS A 148 -7.02 -22.42 3.00
C LYS A 148 -7.11 -21.45 1.82
N ARG A 149 -6.64 -20.22 2.02
CA ARG A 149 -6.63 -19.18 0.97
C ARG A 149 -5.53 -18.17 1.22
N GLY A 150 -4.89 -17.74 0.14
CA GLY A 150 -3.98 -16.59 0.11
C GLY A 150 -4.38 -15.64 -1.01
N ALA A 151 -3.91 -14.40 -0.95
CA ALA A 151 -4.24 -13.31 -1.90
C ALA A 151 -5.76 -13.03 -2.00
N ALA A 152 -6.50 -13.31 -0.93
CA ALA A 152 -7.94 -13.08 -0.88
C ALA A 152 -8.25 -11.61 -0.56
N ILE A 153 -9.43 -11.15 -0.97
CA ILE A 153 -9.97 -9.83 -0.63
C ILE A 153 -11.12 -10.04 0.35
N ALA A 154 -11.22 -9.16 1.36
CA ALA A 154 -12.35 -9.06 2.27
C ALA A 154 -12.88 -7.61 2.25
N ALA A 155 -14.13 -7.42 2.63
CA ALA A 155 -14.81 -6.13 2.70
C ALA A 155 -15.37 -5.91 4.11
#